data_AF-A0A954EJ53-F1
#
_entry.id   AF-A0A954EJ53-F1
#
_cell.length_a   1.000
_cell.length_b   1.000
_cell.length_c   1.000
_cell.angle_alpha   90.00
_cell.angle_beta   90.00
_cell.angle_gamma   90.00
#
_symmetry.space_group_name_H-M   'P 1'
#
loop_
_entity.id
_entity.type
_entity.pdbx_description
1 polymer ?
#
loop_
_entity_poly.entity_id
_entity_poly.type
_entity_poly.pdbx_seq_one_letter_code
_entity_poly.pdbx_strand_id
1 'polypeptide(L)' 'MTEYQEILAHASRLPVDDRLRLIDELAASVPDDAPPRLTPEWIAEIQRRSEEIDVGSVQTESWTDIRQRLFAKHGVRDAD' A
#
# COMPACT_ATOMS: atom_id res chain seq x y z
N MET A 1 -7.28 -4.28 -29.99
CA MET A 1 -7.06 -3.86 -28.59
C MET A 1 -7.01 -5.12 -27.75
N THR A 2 -6.19 -5.17 -26.70
CA THR A 2 -6.26 -6.28 -25.74
C THR A 2 -7.41 -6.06 -24.76
N GLU A 3 -7.95 -7.12 -24.16
CA GLU A 3 -8.96 -7.03 -23.10
C GLU A 3 -8.53 -6.08 -21.98
N TYR A 4 -7.25 -6.15 -21.59
CA TYR A 4 -6.65 -5.21 -20.64
C TYR A 4 -6.78 -3.74 -21.07
N GLN A 5 -6.47 -3.43 -22.34
CA GLN A 5 -6.55 -2.07 -22.85
C GLN A 5 -7.99 -1.55 -22.88
N GLU A 6 -8.96 -2.43 -23.16
CA GLU A 6 -10.39 -2.11 -23.13
C GLU A 6 -10.84 -1.77 -21.70
N ILE A 7 -10.54 -2.65 -20.74
CA ILE A 7 -10.88 -2.44 -19.32
C ILE A 7 -10.28 -1.14 -18.80
N LEU A 8 -8.98 -0.89 -19.08
CA LEU A 8 -8.31 0.35 -18.65
C LEU A 8 -8.97 1.59 -19.27
N ALA A 9 -9.34 1.54 -20.55
CA ALA A 9 -10.00 2.66 -21.22
C ALA A 9 -11.40 2.94 -20.65
N HIS A 10 -12.15 1.92 -20.26
CA HIS A 10 -13.45 2.07 -19.60
C HIS A 10 -13.29 2.61 -18.18
N ALA A 11 -12.42 2.01 -17.37
CA ALA A 11 -12.15 2.44 -15.99
C ALA A 11 -11.66 3.90 -15.94
N SER A 12 -10.81 4.32 -16.88
CA SER A 12 -10.26 5.67 -16.93
C SER A 12 -11.31 6.77 -17.15
N ARG A 13 -12.49 6.43 -17.71
CA ARG A 13 -13.60 7.35 -17.98
C ARG A 13 -14.59 7.46 -16.83
N LEU A 14 -14.49 6.62 -15.81
CA LEU A 14 -15.34 6.69 -14.63
C LEU A 14 -15.08 7.98 -13.83
N PRO A 15 -16.09 8.49 -13.10
CA PRO A 15 -15.87 9.51 -12.07
C PRO A 15 -14.75 9.14 -11.11
N VAL A 16 -14.08 10.13 -10.51
CA VAL A 16 -12.96 9.90 -9.57
C VAL A 16 -13.36 8.93 -8.46
N ASP A 17 -14.51 9.13 -7.84
CA ASP A 17 -14.99 8.31 -6.72
C ASP A 17 -15.21 6.84 -7.13
N ASP A 18 -15.75 6.62 -8.33
CA ASP A 18 -15.93 5.27 -8.88
C ASP A 18 -14.61 4.61 -9.23
N ARG A 19 -13.60 5.38 -9.67
CA ARG A 19 -12.25 4.84 -9.91
C ARG A 19 -11.59 4.43 -8.61
N LEU A 20 -11.73 5.21 -7.55
CA LEU A 20 -11.19 4.87 -6.23
C LEU A 20 -11.83 3.59 -5.70
N ARG A 21 -13.17 3.49 -5.76
CA ARG A 21 -13.88 2.26 -5.38
C ARG A 21 -13.44 1.06 -6.21
N LEU A 22 -13.28 1.21 -7.52
CA LEU A 22 -12.82 0.12 -8.39
C LEU A 22 -11.38 -0.32 -8.05
N ILE A 23 -10.49 0.62 -7.71
CA ILE A 23 -9.12 0.30 -7.25
C ILE A 23 -9.16 -0.53 -5.98
N ASP A 24 -9.99 -0.16 -5.01
CA ASP A 24 -10.11 -0.88 -3.74
C ASP A 24 -10.68 -2.29 -3.93
N GLU A 25 -11.75 -2.43 -4.73
CA GLU A 25 -12.34 -3.73 -5.04
C GLU A 25 -11.38 -4.65 -5.80
N LEU A 26 -10.63 -4.11 -6.77
CA LEU A 26 -9.61 -4.87 -7.49
C LEU A 26 -8.47 -5.28 -6.57
N ALA A 27 -7.97 -4.37 -5.72
CA ALA A 27 -6.91 -4.68 -4.76
C ALA A 27 -7.34 -5.79 -3.78
N ALA A 28 -8.56 -5.74 -3.26
CA ALA A 28 -9.12 -6.76 -2.38
C ALA A 28 -9.36 -8.11 -3.08
N SER A 29 -9.47 -8.13 -4.41
CA SER A 29 -9.68 -9.37 -5.18
C SER A 29 -8.39 -10.13 -5.49
N VAL A 30 -7.22 -9.51 -5.34
CA VAL A 30 -5.92 -10.13 -5.60
C VAL A 30 -5.52 -10.98 -4.40
N PRO A 31 -5.15 -12.26 -4.58
CA PRO A 31 -4.65 -13.11 -3.50
C PRO A 31 -3.37 -12.55 -2.84
N ASP A 32 -3.26 -12.73 -1.52
CA ASP A 32 -2.09 -12.28 -0.73
C ASP A 32 -0.77 -12.96 -1.15
N ASP A 33 -0.85 -14.14 -1.79
CA ASP A 33 0.30 -14.90 -2.28
C ASP A 33 0.77 -14.45 -3.69
N ALA A 34 0.18 -13.39 -4.23
CA ALA A 34 0.56 -12.78 -5.50
C ALA A 34 1.18 -11.38 -5.30
N PRO A 35 2.31 -11.25 -4.57
CA PRO A 35 2.94 -9.95 -4.38
C PRO A 35 3.39 -9.37 -5.74
N PRO A 36 3.40 -8.04 -5.88
CA PRO A 36 3.97 -7.42 -7.06
C PRO A 36 5.43 -7.84 -7.19
N ARG A 37 5.93 -7.89 -8.43
CA ARG A 37 7.37 -8.07 -8.66
C ARG A 37 8.10 -6.84 -8.15
N LEU A 38 8.80 -7.00 -7.03
CA LEU A 38 9.68 -5.98 -6.48
C LEU A 38 10.99 -5.94 -7.25
N THR A 39 11.58 -4.74 -7.34
CA THR A 39 12.90 -4.59 -7.92
C THR A 39 13.96 -5.14 -6.96
N PRO A 40 15.16 -5.53 -7.45
CA PRO A 40 16.23 -6.01 -6.57
C PRO A 40 16.60 -5.02 -5.46
N GLU A 41 16.51 -3.71 -5.74
CA GLU A 41 16.81 -2.65 -4.76
C GLU A 41 15.79 -2.64 -3.62
N TRP A 42 14.51 -2.82 -3.93
CA TRP A 42 13.47 -2.93 -2.91
C TRP A 42 13.60 -4.19 -2.06
N ILE A 43 13.96 -5.32 -2.69
CA ILE A 43 14.22 -6.57 -1.96
C ILE A 43 15.39 -6.39 -1.00
N ALA A 44 16.49 -5.78 -1.46
CA ALA A 44 17.67 -5.53 -0.63
C ALA A 44 17.34 -4.60 0.56
N GLU A 45 16.53 -3.56 0.35
CA GLU A 45 16.12 -2.66 1.42
C GLU A 45 15.21 -3.35 2.45
N ILE A 46 14.28 -4.21 2.00
CA ILE A 46 13.45 -5.01 2.90
C ILE A 46 14.33 -5.92 3.76
N GLN A 47 15.27 -6.65 3.16
CA GLN A 47 16.19 -7.53 3.88
C GLN A 47 17.01 -6.75 4.92
N ARG A 48 17.61 -5.63 4.51
CA ARG A 48 18.40 -4.77 5.41
C ARG A 48 17.57 -4.29 6.60
N ARG A 49 16.34 -3.83 6.39
CA ARG A 49 15.46 -3.35 7.48
C ARG A 49 14.99 -4.47 8.39
N SER A 50 14.68 -5.65 7.83
CA SER A 50 14.34 -6.82 8.64
C SER A 50 15.49 -7.22 9.55
N GLU A 51 16.72 -7.26 9.01
CA GLU A 51 17.92 -7.56 9.79
C GLU A 51 18.15 -6.54 10.92
N GLU A 52 17.96 -5.24 10.65
CA GLU A 52 18.09 -4.20 11.67
C GLU A 52 17.11 -4.38 12.84
N ILE A 53 15.89 -4.81 12.54
CA ILE A 53 14.88 -5.14 13.55
C ILE A 53 15.29 -6.40 14.32
N ASP A 54 15.68 -7.46 13.60
CA ASP A 54 16.03 -8.75 14.19
C ASP A 54 17.24 -8.67 15.14
N VAL A 55 18.24 -7.86 14.79
CA VAL A 55 19.42 -7.65 15.64
C VAL A 55 19.23 -6.53 16.67
N GLY A 56 18.08 -5.86 16.66
CA GLY A 56 17.76 -4.76 17.58
C GLY A 56 18.64 -3.52 17.39
N SER A 57 19.18 -3.28 16.19
CA SER A 57 19.97 -2.09 15.89
C SER A 57 19.12 -0.85 15.61
N VAL A 58 17.81 -1.03 15.44
CA VAL A 58 16.84 0.06 15.26
C VAL A 58 15.79 0.04 16.37
N GLN A 59 15.39 1.23 16.83
CA GLN A 59 14.25 1.38 17.74
C GLN A 59 12.95 1.35 16.93
N THR A 60 12.11 0.35 17.18
CA THR A 60 10.76 0.27 16.62
C THR A 60 9.76 1.01 17.53
N GLU A 61 8.65 1.44 16.94
CA GLU A 61 7.52 2.06 17.64
C GLU A 61 6.25 1.34 17.18
N SER A 62 5.24 1.25 18.06
CA SER A 62 3.94 0.69 17.72
C SER A 62 3.30 1.50 16.58
N TRP A 63 2.74 0.82 15.58
CA TRP A 63 1.99 1.47 14.50
C TRP A 63 0.85 2.35 15.04
N THR A 64 0.15 1.88 16.07
CA THR A 64 -0.94 2.62 16.72
C THR A 64 -0.45 3.96 17.27
N ASP A 65 0.72 3.97 17.92
CA ASP A 65 1.24 5.16 18.60
C ASP A 65 1.73 6.20 17.58
N ILE A 66 2.48 5.77 16.56
CA ILE A 66 2.92 6.68 15.48
C ILE A 66 1.73 7.20 14.67
N ARG A 67 0.73 6.38 14.36
CA ARG A 67 -0.49 6.78 13.63
C ARG A 67 -1.25 7.86 14.40
N GLN A 68 -1.52 7.64 15.68
CA GLN A 68 -2.19 8.63 16.54
C GLN A 68 -1.43 9.95 16.57
N ARG A 69 -0.10 9.90 16.75
CA ARG A 69 0.76 11.09 16.77
C ARG A 69 0.75 11.86 15.45
N LEU A 70 0.78 11.16 14.31
CA LEU A 70 0.70 11.79 12.99
C LEU A 70 -0.67 12.43 12.74
N PHE A 71 -1.74 11.77 13.15
CA PHE A 71 -3.11 12.24 12.93
C PHE A 71 -3.42 13.47 13.77
N ALA A 72 -3.02 13.45 15.05
CA ALA A 72 -3.07 14.63 15.92
C ALA A 72 -2.29 15.80 15.35
N LYS A 73 -1.09 15.56 14.78
CA LYS A 73 -0.25 16.61 14.19
C LYS A 73 -0.86 17.23 12.92
N HIS A 74 -1.54 16.44 12.10
CA HIS A 74 -2.05 16.88 10.80
C HIS A 74 -3.57 17.15 10.78
N GLY A 75 -4.25 17.04 11.92
CA GLY A 75 -5.69 17.28 12.02
C GLY A 75 -6.55 16.26 11.26
N VAL A 76 -5.98 15.11 10.93
CA VAL A 76 -6.67 14.00 10.26
C VAL A 76 -7.32 13.14 11.35
N ARG A 77 -8.60 12.80 11.19
CA ARG A 77 -9.26 11.83 12.09
C ARG A 77 -9.04 10.44 11.56
N ASP A 78 -8.90 9.50 12.48
CA ASP A 78 -8.75 8.12 12.10
C ASP A 78 -10.01 7.60 11.41
N ALA A 79 -9.82 6.87 10.30
CA ALA A 79 -10.91 6.11 9.71
C ALA A 79 -10.97 4.80 10.51
N ASP A 80 -12.07 4.63 11.24
CA ASP A 80 -12.39 3.44 12.04
C ASP A 80 -12.36 2.16 11.20
#